data_AF-A0A7J6EAP5-F1
#
_entry.id   AF-A0A7J6EAP5-F1
#
_cell.length_a   1.000
_cell.length_b   1.000
_cell.length_c   1.000
_cell.angle_alpha   90.00
_cell.angle_beta   90.00
_cell.angle_gamma   90.00
#
_symmetry.space_group_name_H-M   'P 1'
#
loop_
_entity.id
_entity.type
_entity.pdbx_description
1 polymer ?
#
loop_
_entity_poly.entity_id
_entity_poly.type
_entity_poly.pdbx_seq_one_letter_code
_entity_poly.pdbx_strand_id
1 'polypeptide(L)'
;MAFNSVTYPNMMEFFDKLGVELEPLDMSFSVSLEEGKGYEWGTRNGFSSLFAQKKNLFNPYFYQMIREIVKFKDDTISYVDMLENNRE
;
A
#
# COMPACT_ATOMS: atom_id res chain seq x y z
N MET A 1 6.38 9.41 14.30
CA MET A 1 6.04 9.77 12.90
C MET A 1 6.56 8.65 12.02
N ALA A 2 5.80 8.19 11.03
CA ALA A 2 6.23 7.13 10.13
C ALA A 2 7.07 7.73 9.00
N PHE A 3 8.24 7.15 8.70
CA PHE A 3 9.08 7.54 7.57
C PHE A 3 9.26 6.33 6.66
N ASN A 4 8.93 6.51 5.38
CA ASN A 4 9.11 5.48 4.35
C ASN A 4 10.35 5.83 3.51
N SER A 5 11.26 4.87 3.35
CA SER A 5 12.47 5.01 2.55
C SER A 5 12.19 5.32 1.08
N VAL A 6 11.06 4.86 0.55
CA VAL A 6 10.66 5.10 -0.84
C VAL A 6 10.20 6.54 -1.05
N THR A 7 9.40 7.10 -0.14
CA THR A 7 8.83 8.45 -0.30
C THR A 7 9.68 9.56 0.31
N TYR A 8 10.59 9.23 1.23
CA TYR A 8 11.43 10.21 1.94
C TYR A 8 12.94 9.86 1.91
N PRO A 9 13.53 9.60 0.73
CA PRO A 9 14.94 9.17 0.65
C PRO A 9 15.91 10.18 1.27
N ASN A 10 15.71 11.48 1.00
CA ASN A 10 16.59 12.54 1.52
C ASN A 10 16.50 12.67 3.05
N MET A 11 15.34 12.40 3.65
CA MET A 11 15.15 12.49 5.10
C MET A 11 15.79 11.28 5.79
N MET A 12 15.70 10.10 5.19
CA MET A 12 16.40 8.90 5.67
C MET A 12 17.92 9.10 5.64
N GLU A 13 18.45 9.66 4.55
CA GLU A 13 19.88 10.01 4.44
C GLU A 13 20.31 11.05 5.49
N PHE A 14 19.45 12.03 5.78
CA PHE A 14 19.72 13.01 6.83
C PHE A 14 19.79 12.37 8.22
N PHE A 15 18.87 11.46 8.55
CA PHE A 15 18.90 10.74 9.83
C PHE A 15 20.11 9.81 9.95
N ASP A 16 20.48 9.13 8.86
CA ASP A 16 21.68 8.30 8.79
C ASP A 16 22.94 9.13 9.08
N LYS A 17 23.09 10.31 8.44
CA LYS A 17 24.22 11.22 8.68
C LYS A 17 24.28 11.78 10.10
N LEU A 18 23.12 11.91 10.76
CA LEU A 18 23.06 12.35 12.16
C LEU A 18 23.27 11.21 13.16
N GLY A 19 23.36 9.95 12.70
CA GLY A 19 23.49 8.78 13.57
C GLY A 19 22.23 8.52 14.40
N VAL A 20 21.05 8.90 13.88
CA VAL A 20 19.77 8.68 14.57
C VAL A 20 19.30 7.25 14.32
N GLU A 21 19.11 6.48 15.39
CA GLU A 21 18.56 5.13 15.32
C GLU A 21 17.07 5.18 14.94
N LEU A 22 16.70 4.46 13.88
CA LEU A 22 15.33 4.39 13.38
C LEU A 22 14.71 3.06 13.78
N GLU A 23 13.62 3.13 14.54
CA GLU A 23 12.84 1.95 14.91
C GLU A 23 11.95 1.51 13.75
N PRO A 24 11.96 0.22 13.36
CA PRO A 24 11.06 -0.31 12.34
C PRO A 24 9.60 -0.12 12.75
N LEU A 25 8.82 0.51 11.86
CA LEU A 25 7.40 0.75 12.09
C LEU A 25 6.56 -0.01 11.06
N ASP A 26 5.53 -0.69 11.55
CA ASP A 26 4.52 -1.35 10.74
C ASP A 26 3.63 -0.31 10.05
N MET A 27 3.89 -0.04 8.76
CA MET A 27 3.14 0.89 7.93
C MET A 27 1.90 0.24 7.28
N SER A 28 1.20 -0.61 8.04
CA SER A 28 -0.05 -1.18 7.57
C SER A 28 -1.11 -0.12 7.26
N PHE A 29 -1.86 -0.39 6.20
CA PHE A 29 -2.95 0.44 5.70
C PHE A 29 -4.30 -0.24 5.92
N SER A 30 -5.34 0.54 6.24
CA SER A 30 -6.72 0.08 6.37
C SER A 30 -7.73 1.12 5.88
N VAL A 31 -8.85 0.64 5.36
CA VAL A 31 -10.00 1.44 4.96
C VAL A 31 -11.17 1.05 5.85
N SER A 32 -11.88 2.05 6.38
CA SER A 32 -13.19 1.86 7.01
C SER A 32 -14.11 2.97 6.54
N LEU A 33 -15.18 2.61 5.84
CA LEU A 33 -16.20 3.52 5.38
C LEU A 33 -17.44 3.40 6.26
N GLU A 34 -18.11 4.53 6.51
CA GLU A 34 -19.36 4.60 7.28
C GLU A 34 -19.27 3.90 8.64
N GLU A 35 -18.16 4.12 9.38
CA GLU A 35 -17.92 3.50 10.69
C GLU A 35 -17.99 1.96 10.65
N GLY A 36 -17.51 1.36 9.55
CA GLY A 36 -17.51 -0.10 9.36
C GLY A 36 -18.83 -0.68 8.82
N LYS A 37 -19.84 0.16 8.52
CA LYS A 37 -21.08 -0.29 7.86
C LYS A 37 -20.89 -0.47 6.35
N GLY A 38 -20.02 0.34 5.75
CA GLY A 38 -19.65 0.30 4.34
C GLY A 38 -18.61 -0.78 4.04
N TYR A 39 -17.54 -0.42 3.31
CA TYR A 39 -16.37 -1.27 3.08
C TYR A 39 -15.37 -1.14 4.23
N GLU A 40 -14.92 -2.28 4.72
CA GLU A 40 -13.85 -2.36 5.71
C GLU A 40 -12.87 -3.48 5.37
N TRP A 41 -11.60 -3.12 5.24
CA TRP A 41 -10.50 -4.03 4.94
C TRP A 41 -9.15 -3.39 5.28
N GLY A 42 -8.10 -4.20 5.43
CA GLY A 42 -6.75 -3.72 5.67
C GLY A 42 -5.66 -4.73 5.32
N THR A 43 -4.41 -4.34 5.53
CA THR A 43 -3.23 -5.07 5.03
C THR A 43 -2.41 -5.75 6.12
N ARG A 44 -2.54 -5.33 7.38
CA ARG A 44 -1.68 -5.75 8.50
C ARG A 44 -1.57 -7.27 8.70
N ASN A 45 -2.70 -7.98 8.69
CA ASN A 45 -2.76 -9.42 8.96
C ASN A 45 -3.20 -10.22 7.71
N GLY A 46 -2.81 -9.75 6.51
CA GLY A 46 -3.13 -10.42 5.24
C GLY A 46 -4.63 -10.65 5.06
N PHE A 47 -5.03 -11.89 4.78
CA PHE A 47 -6.42 -12.26 4.50
C PHE A 47 -7.40 -11.95 5.65
N SER A 48 -6.95 -12.04 6.90
CA SER A 48 -7.82 -11.76 8.05
C SER A 48 -8.19 -10.27 8.15
N SER A 49 -7.24 -9.38 7.82
CA SER A 49 -7.52 -7.95 7.71
C SER A 49 -8.23 -7.59 6.39
N LEU A 50 -7.92 -8.28 5.29
CA LEU A 50 -8.54 -8.03 4.00
C LEU A 50 -10.03 -8.38 4.02
N PHE A 51 -10.40 -9.48 4.68
CA PHE A 51 -11.78 -9.92 4.87
C PHE A 51 -12.27 -9.64 6.30
N ALA A 52 -11.88 -8.51 6.89
CA ALA A 52 -12.39 -8.04 8.18
C ALA A 52 -13.93 -8.11 8.22
N GLN A 53 -14.56 -7.76 7.10
CA GLN A 53 -15.96 -8.04 6.82
C GLN A 53 -16.12 -9.34 6.02
N LYS A 54 -16.63 -10.40 6.66
CA LYS A 54 -16.86 -11.72 6.04
C LYS A 54 -17.78 -11.68 4.80
N LYS A 55 -18.70 -10.71 4.73
CA LYS A 55 -19.58 -10.50 3.55
C LYS A 55 -18.77 -10.26 2.26
N ASN A 56 -17.56 -9.72 2.37
CA ASN A 56 -16.71 -9.43 1.23
C ASN A 56 -16.14 -10.71 0.58
N LEU A 57 -16.15 -11.84 1.29
CA LEU A 57 -15.73 -13.13 0.73
C LEU A 57 -16.64 -13.62 -0.41
N PHE A 58 -17.90 -13.16 -0.42
CA PHE A 58 -18.88 -13.51 -1.45
C PHE A 58 -19.26 -12.30 -2.33
N ASN A 59 -18.60 -11.15 -2.16
CA ASN A 59 -18.91 -9.94 -2.91
C ASN A 59 -18.04 -9.85 -4.17
N PRO A 60 -18.59 -10.07 -5.39
CA PRO A 60 -17.80 -10.01 -6.62
C PRO A 60 -17.17 -8.63 -6.88
N TYR A 61 -17.83 -7.54 -6.44
CA TYR A 61 -17.30 -6.19 -6.57
C TYR A 61 -16.06 -5.96 -5.70
N PHE A 62 -15.96 -6.64 -4.56
CA PHE A 62 -14.78 -6.56 -3.70
C PHE A 62 -13.56 -7.21 -4.36
N TYR A 63 -13.75 -8.38 -4.99
CA TYR A 63 -12.70 -9.01 -5.78
C TYR A 63 -12.31 -8.18 -7.01
N GLN A 64 -13.29 -7.55 -7.67
CA GLN A 64 -13.01 -6.63 -8.76
C GLN A 64 -12.14 -5.47 -8.30
N MET A 65 -12.46 -4.84 -7.17
CA MET A 65 -11.63 -3.78 -6.58
C MET A 65 -10.19 -4.25 -6.32
N ILE A 66 -10.00 -5.42 -5.70
CA ILE A 66 -8.66 -5.99 -5.47
C ILE A 66 -7.91 -6.19 -6.79
N ARG A 67 -8.58 -6.73 -7.81
CA ARG A 67 -7.99 -6.95 -9.13
C ARG A 67 -7.56 -5.64 -9.77
N GLU A 68 -8.39 -4.58 -9.70
CA GLU A 68 -8.04 -3.27 -10.25
C GLU A 68 -6.84 -2.64 -9.53
N ILE A 69 -6.70 -2.84 -8.21
CA ILE A 69 -5.51 -2.37 -7.46
C ILE A 69 -4.23 -3.04 -7.98
N VAL A 70 -4.26 -4.37 -8.14
CA VAL A 70 -3.10 -5.12 -8.65
C VAL A 70 -2.78 -4.72 -10.09
N LYS A 71 -3.81 -4.66 -10.94
CA LYS A 71 -3.68 -4.25 -12.33
C LYS A 71 -3.10 -2.85 -12.46
N PHE A 72 -3.60 -1.88 -11.69
CA PHE A 72 -3.08 -0.50 -11.71
C PHE A 72 -1.58 -0.45 -11.37
N LYS A 73 -1.16 -1.21 -10.35
CA LYS A 73 0.26 -1.29 -9.97
C LYS A 73 1.10 -1.86 -11.11
N ASP A 74 0.68 -2.95 -11.73
CA ASP A 74 1.42 -3.61 -12.82
C ASP A 74 1.48 -2.73 -14.09
N ASP A 75 0.35 -2.09 -14.44
CA ASP A 75 0.26 -1.15 -15.57
C ASP A 75 1.17 0.07 -15.35
N THR A 76 1.21 0.60 -14.12
CA THR A 76 2.05 1.75 -13.77
C THR A 76 3.53 1.40 -13.86
N ILE A 77 3.95 0.25 -13.35
CA ILE A 77 5.35 -0.21 -13.45
C ILE A 77 5.75 -0.36 -14.91
N SER A 78 4.92 -1.04 -15.70
CA SER A 78 5.17 -1.23 -17.14
C SER A 78 5.27 0.10 -17.89
N TYR A 79 4.43 1.09 -17.53
CA TYR A 79 4.48 2.42 -18.12
C TYR A 79 5.76 3.18 -17.75
N VAL A 80 6.20 3.11 -16.49
CA VAL A 80 7.45 3.73 -16.03
C VAL A 80 8.65 3.10 -16.75
N ASP A 81 8.71 1.77 -16.84
CA ASP A 81 9.78 1.05 -17.55
C ASP A 81 9.83 1.45 -19.03
N MET A 82 8.68 1.62 -19.69
CA MET A 82 8.63 2.12 -21.07
C MET A 82 9.20 3.54 -21.19
N LEU A 83 8.94 4.43 -20.23
CA LEU A 83 9.47 5.80 -20.28
C LEU A 83 10.98 5.85 -20.05
N GLU A 84 11.52 4.97 -19.21
CA GLU A 84 12.97 4.90 -18.95
C GLU A 84 13.71 4.33 -20.16
N ASN A 85 13.20 3.24 -20.76
CA ASN A 85 13.83 2.60 -21.93
C ASN A 85 13.72 3.44 -23.23
N ASN A 86 12.75 4.35 -23.35
CA ASN A 86 12.62 5.26 -24.50
C ASN A 86 13.42 6.57 -24.35
N ARG A 87 14.11 6.77 -23.23
CA ARG A 87 14.96 7.95 -22.98
C ARG A 87 16.42 7.75 -23.39
N GLU A 88 16.78 6.57 -23.90
CA GLU A 88 18.05 6.29 -24.61
C GLU A 88 17.90 6.51 -26.12
#